data_AF-A0A967M578-F1
#
_entry.id   AF-A0A967M578-F1
#
_cell.length_a   1.000
_cell.length_b   1.000
_cell.length_c   1.000
_cell.angle_alpha   90.00
_cell.angle_beta   90.00
_cell.angle_gamma   90.00
#
_symmetry.space_group_name_H-M   'P 1'
#
loop_
_entity.id
_entity.type
_entity.pdbx_description
1 polymer ?
#
loop_
_entity_poly.entity_id
_entity_poly.type
_entity_poly.pdbx_seq_one_letter_code
_entity_poly.pdbx_strand_id
1 'polypeptide(L)'
;RKIEVRAVFPSSYGFPVTLAVPDFAPCASGVETVEVSVDGAHWRETEAVENLSAVARRSLEDQKGRVLAKAIARVVAKQVVARQAQKEAGPLAGFAAQVVALATERADLRSWTTLPREVRMAVVPVEPGEHRVVLQFEGRQRTQTVVVPPRGVAFVFTRVF
;
A
#
# COMPACT_ATOMS: atom_id res chain seq x y z
N ARG A 1 5.55 -1.87 -0.61
CA ARG A 1 5.26 -0.84 0.44
C ARG A 1 5.42 0.55 -0.18
N LYS A 2 4.62 1.55 0.21
CA LYS A 2 4.81 2.95 -0.23
C LYS A 2 6.01 3.57 0.52
N ILE A 3 6.90 4.24 -0.18
CA ILE A 3 8.12 4.87 0.30
C ILE A 3 8.12 6.36 -0.04
N GLU A 4 8.95 7.13 0.65
CA GLU A 4 9.16 8.54 0.34
C GLU A 4 10.40 8.70 -0.54
N VAL A 5 10.24 9.43 -1.64
CA VAL A 5 11.33 9.86 -2.51
C VAL A 5 11.49 11.36 -2.33
N ARG A 6 12.72 11.79 -2.05
CA ARG A 6 13.07 13.20 -1.84
C ARG A 6 13.94 13.68 -2.99
N ALA A 7 13.59 14.84 -3.53
CA ALA A 7 14.43 15.59 -4.44
C ALA A 7 14.77 16.95 -3.82
N VAL A 8 16.06 17.29 -3.80
CA VAL A 8 16.55 18.56 -3.27
C VAL A 8 16.92 19.46 -4.44
N PHE A 9 16.38 20.66 -4.44
CA PHE A 9 16.60 21.65 -5.49
C PHE A 9 17.31 22.87 -4.91
N PRO A 10 18.34 23.42 -5.58
CA PRO A 10 18.88 24.71 -5.21
C PRO A 10 17.81 25.78 -5.41
N SER A 11 17.76 26.75 -4.50
CA SER A 11 16.93 27.95 -4.68
C SER A 11 17.81 29.18 -4.81
N SER A 12 17.33 30.18 -5.54
CA SER A 12 17.98 31.48 -5.71
C SER A 12 18.10 32.29 -4.41
N TYR A 13 17.56 31.79 -3.29
CA TYR A 13 17.52 32.48 -2.00
C TYR A 13 18.52 31.92 -0.99
N GLY A 14 19.48 31.10 -1.44
CA GLY A 14 20.60 30.62 -0.63
C GLY A 14 20.30 29.37 0.21
N PHE A 15 19.06 28.88 0.22
CA PHE A 15 18.67 27.67 0.95
C PHE A 15 18.02 26.63 0.03
N PRO A 16 18.36 25.34 0.18
CA PRO A 16 17.79 24.30 -0.66
C PRO A 16 16.30 24.09 -0.35
N VAL A 17 15.55 23.73 -1.38
CA VAL A 17 14.15 23.37 -1.30
C VAL A 17 14.05 21.85 -1.46
N THR A 18 13.41 21.17 -0.52
CA THR A 18 13.16 19.73 -0.64
C THR A 18 11.73 19.48 -1.09
N LEU A 19 11.56 18.62 -2.07
CA LEU A 19 10.29 18.09 -2.53
C LEU A 19 10.20 16.62 -2.10
N ALA A 20 9.19 16.27 -1.31
CA ALA A 20 8.92 14.89 -0.92
C ALA A 20 7.66 14.37 -1.63
N VAL A 21 7.83 13.30 -2.42
CA VAL A 21 6.75 12.61 -3.14
C VAL A 21 6.72 11.12 -2.77
N PRO A 22 5.55 10.47 -2.80
CA PRO A 22 5.46 9.05 -2.49
C PRO A 22 5.70 8.19 -3.74
N ASP A 23 6.26 7.00 -3.54
CA ASP A 23 6.45 5.97 -4.57
C ASP A 23 6.21 4.57 -3.97
N PHE A 24 6.12 3.50 -4.77
CA PHE A 24 6.01 2.13 -4.28
C PHE A 24 7.33 1.35 -4.45
N ALA A 25 7.90 0.90 -3.34
CA ALA A 25 9.02 -0.03 -3.37
C ALA A 25 8.67 -1.32 -4.15
N PRO A 26 9.64 -1.92 -4.85
CA PRO A 26 9.55 -3.29 -5.35
C PRO A 26 9.13 -4.22 -4.21
N CYS A 27 8.26 -5.18 -4.50
CA CYS A 27 7.81 -6.16 -3.51
C CYS A 27 8.35 -7.52 -3.92
N ALA A 28 9.21 -8.10 -3.09
CA ALA A 28 9.59 -9.50 -3.22
C ALA A 28 8.37 -10.40 -2.95
N SER A 29 8.33 -11.52 -3.69
CA SER A 29 7.40 -12.66 -3.71
C SER A 29 6.22 -12.71 -2.73
N GLY A 30 5.04 -13.06 -3.24
CA GLY A 30 3.94 -13.61 -2.44
C GLY A 30 3.86 -15.12 -2.61
N VAL A 31 3.02 -15.78 -1.83
CA VAL A 31 2.74 -17.22 -1.97
C VAL A 31 2.25 -17.51 -3.38
N GLU A 32 2.99 -18.34 -4.12
CA GLU A 32 2.73 -18.61 -5.54
C GLU A 32 1.65 -19.66 -5.78
N THR A 33 1.42 -20.56 -4.81
CA THR A 33 0.42 -21.62 -4.92
C THR A 33 -0.23 -21.88 -3.55
N VAL A 34 -1.56 -21.92 -3.54
CA VAL A 34 -2.35 -22.42 -2.41
C VAL A 34 -3.21 -23.55 -2.97
N GLU A 35 -3.11 -24.73 -2.37
CA GLU A 35 -3.92 -25.89 -2.73
C GLU A 35 -5.06 -26.05 -1.71
N VAL A 36 -6.22 -26.45 -2.19
CA VAL A 36 -7.44 -26.65 -1.41
C VAL A 36 -7.95 -28.07 -1.62
N SER A 37 -8.22 -28.78 -0.53
CA SER A 37 -8.93 -30.06 -0.51
C SER A 37 -10.17 -29.93 0.37
N VAL A 38 -11.28 -30.57 -0.04
CA VAL A 38 -12.51 -30.64 0.75
C VAL A 38 -12.81 -32.11 1.02
N ASP A 39 -13.01 -32.46 2.29
CA ASP A 39 -13.26 -33.83 2.78
C ASP A 39 -12.23 -34.87 2.34
N GLY A 40 -10.98 -34.44 2.12
CA GLY A 40 -9.90 -35.30 1.64
C GLY A 40 -10.02 -35.68 0.16
N ALA A 41 -10.95 -35.08 -0.58
CA ALA A 41 -11.05 -35.20 -2.03
C ALA A 41 -9.94 -34.41 -2.75
N HIS A 42 -9.91 -34.51 -4.09
CA HIS A 42 -8.89 -33.92 -4.97
C HIS A 42 -8.45 -32.50 -4.58
N TRP A 43 -7.14 -32.31 -4.52
CA TRP A 43 -6.53 -30.99 -4.36
C TRP A 43 -6.77 -30.13 -5.59
N ARG A 44 -7.18 -28.88 -5.37
CA ARG A 44 -7.34 -27.85 -6.39
C ARG A 44 -6.50 -26.64 -6.04
N GLU A 45 -5.76 -26.13 -7.01
CA GLU A 45 -5.03 -24.88 -6.84
C GLU A 45 -6.00 -23.68 -6.86
N THR A 46 -5.70 -22.68 -6.05
CA THR A 46 -6.38 -21.39 -6.12
C THR A 46 -5.85 -20.57 -7.28
N GLU A 47 -6.74 -19.90 -8.00
CA GLU A 47 -6.40 -19.00 -9.08
C GLU A 47 -6.25 -17.56 -8.56
N ALA A 48 -5.32 -16.80 -9.13
CA ALA A 48 -5.18 -15.38 -8.86
C ALA A 48 -6.33 -14.60 -9.51
N VAL A 49 -7.18 -14.00 -8.68
CA VAL A 49 -8.34 -13.24 -9.16
C VAL A 49 -8.05 -11.75 -9.22
N GLU A 50 -7.25 -11.22 -8.29
CA GLU A 50 -6.97 -9.78 -8.24
C GLU A 50 -5.57 -9.48 -7.67
N ASN A 51 -4.83 -8.59 -8.33
CA ASN A 51 -3.52 -8.13 -7.86
C ASN A 51 -3.62 -6.72 -7.29
N LEU A 52 -3.96 -6.64 -6.00
CA LEU A 52 -4.13 -5.38 -5.27
C LEU A 52 -2.86 -4.51 -5.27
N SER A 53 -1.67 -5.12 -5.33
CA SER A 53 -0.42 -4.34 -5.43
C SER A 53 -0.26 -3.66 -6.79
N ALA A 54 -0.66 -4.32 -7.88
CA ALA A 54 -0.67 -3.73 -9.21
C ALA A 54 -1.71 -2.59 -9.28
N VAL A 55 -2.91 -2.82 -8.76
CA VAL A 55 -3.96 -1.78 -8.67
C VAL A 55 -3.49 -0.57 -7.87
N ALA A 56 -2.86 -0.78 -6.72
CA ALA A 56 -2.35 0.31 -5.89
C ALA A 56 -1.28 1.15 -6.61
N ARG A 57 -0.35 0.49 -7.34
CA ARG A 57 0.66 1.17 -8.16
C ARG A 57 0.03 1.96 -9.29
N ARG A 58 -0.91 1.36 -10.00
CA ARG A 58 -1.62 2.01 -11.10
C ARG A 58 -2.37 3.24 -10.62
N SER A 59 -3.08 3.12 -9.50
CA SER A 59 -3.80 4.24 -8.88
C SER A 59 -2.89 5.41 -8.50
N LEU A 60 -1.67 5.13 -8.01
CA LEU A 60 -0.68 6.19 -7.71
C LEU A 60 -0.18 6.86 -8.99
N GLU A 61 0.13 6.08 -10.03
CA GLU A 61 0.57 6.60 -11.32
C GLU A 61 -0.52 7.47 -11.98
N ASP A 62 -1.78 7.03 -11.96
CA ASP A 62 -2.91 7.81 -12.49
C ASP A 62 -3.09 9.15 -11.73
N GLN A 63 -2.70 9.21 -10.46
CA GLN A 63 -2.81 10.40 -9.62
C GLN A 63 -1.51 11.22 -9.52
N LYS A 64 -0.43 10.81 -10.19
CA LYS A 64 0.91 11.34 -10.03
C LYS A 64 0.99 12.85 -10.24
N GLY A 65 0.33 13.36 -11.28
CA GLY A 65 0.27 14.80 -11.55
C GLY A 65 -0.35 15.59 -10.39
N ARG A 66 -1.47 15.11 -9.84
CA ARG A 66 -2.14 15.73 -8.68
C ARG A 66 -1.28 15.67 -7.42
N VAL A 67 -0.61 14.54 -7.19
CA VAL A 67 0.30 14.36 -6.05
C VAL A 67 1.49 15.32 -6.15
N LEU A 68 2.10 15.42 -7.33
CA LEU A 68 3.22 16.32 -7.59
C LEU A 68 2.81 17.79 -7.43
N ALA A 69 1.68 18.19 -8.01
CA ALA A 69 1.16 19.56 -7.89
C ALA A 69 0.94 19.95 -6.42
N LYS A 70 0.35 19.06 -5.61
CA LYS A 70 0.19 19.27 -4.17
C LYS A 70 1.52 19.39 -3.43
N ALA A 71 2.50 18.55 -3.78
CA ALA A 71 3.83 18.61 -3.18
C ALA A 71 4.53 19.94 -3.49
N ILE A 72 4.48 20.40 -4.74
CA ILE A 72 5.01 21.71 -5.16
C ILE A 72 4.31 22.84 -4.39
N ALA A 73 2.97 22.84 -4.37
CA ALA A 73 2.20 23.88 -3.67
C ALA A 73 2.54 23.95 -2.16
N ARG A 74 2.67 22.79 -1.50
CA ARG A 74 3.07 22.70 -0.07
C ARG A 74 4.44 23.31 0.16
N VAL A 75 5.39 22.98 -0.70
CA VAL A 75 6.77 23.49 -0.64
C VAL A 75 6.80 24.99 -0.84
N VAL A 76 6.10 25.51 -1.85
CA VAL A 76 6.00 26.95 -2.11
C VAL A 76 5.38 27.68 -0.93
N ALA A 77 4.28 27.16 -0.36
CA ALA A 77 3.63 27.76 0.81
C ALA A 77 4.59 27.87 2.01
N LYS A 78 5.33 26.80 2.34
CA LYS A 78 6.33 26.82 3.41
C LYS A 78 7.46 27.82 3.16
N GLN A 79 7.90 27.94 1.90
CA GLN A 79 8.91 28.92 1.51
C GLN A 79 8.41 30.35 1.66
N VAL A 80 7.15 30.63 1.30
CA VAL A 80 6.52 31.94 1.52
C VAL A 80 6.47 32.28 3.01
N VAL A 81 6.03 31.34 3.86
CA VAL A 81 6.00 31.52 5.32
C VAL A 81 7.39 31.81 5.88
N ALA A 82 8.40 31.05 5.45
CA ALA A 82 9.77 31.24 5.93
C ALA A 82 10.36 32.60 5.50
N ARG A 83 10.03 33.07 4.29
CA ARG A 83 10.40 34.42 3.84
C ARG A 83 9.69 35.51 4.64
N GLN A 84 8.43 35.30 5.00
CA GLN A 84 7.72 36.27 5.82
C GLN A 84 8.36 36.38 7.21
N ALA A 85 8.72 35.26 7.83
CA ALA A 85 9.48 35.25 9.08
C ALA A 85 10.81 36.01 8.96
N GLN A 86 11.51 35.87 7.82
CA GLN A 86 12.73 36.64 7.56
C GLN A 86 12.49 38.15 7.50
N LYS A 87 11.40 38.57 6.85
CA LYS A 87 11.06 39.99 6.68
C LYS A 87 10.63 40.64 8.00
N GLU A 88 9.85 39.93 8.82
CA GLU A 88 9.27 40.47 10.04
C GLU A 88 10.20 40.36 11.26
N ALA A 89 10.93 39.24 11.38
CA ALA A 89 11.75 38.92 12.55
C ALA A 89 13.26 38.78 12.24
N GLY A 90 13.66 39.15 11.02
CA GLY A 90 15.05 39.22 10.60
C GLY A 90 15.67 37.91 10.10
N PRO A 91 16.95 37.96 9.67
CA PRO A 91 17.62 36.84 9.00
C PRO A 91 17.64 35.52 9.79
N LEU A 92 17.83 35.60 11.11
CA LEU A 92 17.88 34.42 11.99
C LEU A 92 16.52 33.70 12.07
N ALA A 93 15.42 34.45 12.14
CA ALA A 93 14.08 33.88 12.14
C ALA A 93 13.75 33.23 10.78
N GLY A 94 14.14 33.88 9.69
CA GLY A 94 14.05 33.31 8.34
C GLY A 94 14.81 32.01 8.19
N PHE A 95 16.03 31.93 8.71
CA PHE A 95 16.84 30.72 8.71
C PHE A 95 16.17 29.60 9.52
N ALA A 96 15.76 29.88 10.76
CA ALA A 96 15.08 28.91 11.61
C ALA A 96 13.81 28.37 10.96
N ALA A 97 12.99 29.23 10.35
CA ALA A 97 11.78 28.82 9.65
C ALA A 97 12.07 27.91 8.44
N GLN A 98 13.17 28.13 7.72
CA GLN A 98 13.58 27.27 6.61
C GLN A 98 14.05 25.90 7.09
N VAL A 99 14.79 25.84 8.19
CA VAL A 99 15.18 24.57 8.84
C VAL A 99 13.93 23.79 9.26
N VAL A 100 12.94 24.46 9.86
CA VAL A 100 11.66 23.84 10.23
C VAL A 100 10.90 23.37 8.98
N ALA A 101 10.82 24.18 7.92
CA ALA A 101 10.16 23.81 6.67
C ALA A 101 10.76 22.56 6.05
N LEU A 102 12.10 22.47 6.04
CA LEU A 102 12.87 21.33 5.56
C LEU A 102 12.63 20.08 6.42
N ALA A 103 12.71 20.23 7.75
CA ALA A 103 12.52 19.12 8.70
C ALA A 103 11.09 18.56 8.68
N THR A 104 10.10 19.40 8.40
CA THR A 104 8.68 19.05 8.35
C THR A 104 8.21 18.65 6.96
N GLU A 105 9.08 18.61 5.95
CA GLU A 105 8.72 18.14 4.61
C GLU A 105 8.63 16.62 4.56
N ARG A 106 7.42 16.13 4.32
CA ARG A 106 7.09 14.70 4.21
C ARG A 106 5.97 14.48 3.19
N ALA A 107 6.08 13.39 2.45
CA ALA A 107 5.07 12.91 1.53
C ALA A 107 3.90 12.24 2.25
N ASP A 108 2.73 12.18 1.62
CA ASP A 108 1.63 11.37 2.13
C ASP A 108 1.87 9.89 1.78
N LEU A 109 2.34 9.16 2.80
CA LEU A 109 2.64 7.73 2.70
C LEU A 109 1.44 6.82 3.01
N ARG A 110 0.28 7.40 3.36
CA ARG A 110 -0.91 6.60 3.62
C ARG A 110 -1.27 5.78 2.39
N SER A 111 -1.47 4.49 2.61
CA SER A 111 -1.75 3.47 1.60
C SER A 111 -2.32 2.22 2.25
N TRP A 112 -2.99 1.38 1.47
CA TRP A 112 -3.56 0.10 1.89
C TRP A 112 -2.49 -0.98 2.12
N THR A 113 -1.48 -0.67 2.92
CA THR A 113 -0.39 -1.61 3.26
C THR A 113 -0.84 -2.80 4.10
N THR A 114 -2.03 -2.73 4.70
CA THR A 114 -2.64 -3.81 5.47
C THR A 114 -3.40 -4.81 4.59
N LEU A 115 -3.71 -4.47 3.33
CA LEU A 115 -4.34 -5.40 2.39
C LEU A 115 -3.32 -6.46 1.92
N PRO A 116 -3.80 -7.66 1.55
CA PRO A 116 -2.93 -8.66 0.94
C PRO A 116 -2.40 -8.14 -0.40
N ARG A 117 -1.29 -8.74 -0.85
CA ARG A 117 -0.70 -8.41 -2.15
C ARG A 117 -1.63 -8.78 -3.30
N GLU A 118 -2.27 -9.94 -3.18
CA GLU A 118 -3.09 -10.60 -4.20
C GLU A 118 -4.25 -11.32 -3.50
N VAL A 119 -5.39 -11.41 -4.19
CA VAL A 119 -6.54 -12.23 -3.79
C VAL A 119 -6.58 -13.46 -4.68
N ARG A 120 -6.61 -14.62 -4.05
CA ARG A 120 -6.72 -15.91 -4.73
C ARG A 120 -7.99 -16.63 -4.31
N MET A 121 -8.59 -17.36 -5.24
CA MET A 121 -9.86 -18.03 -5.02
C MET A 121 -9.88 -19.40 -5.71
N ALA A 122 -10.52 -20.36 -5.06
CA ALA A 122 -10.96 -21.60 -5.67
C ALA A 122 -12.45 -21.77 -5.36
N VAL A 123 -13.22 -22.23 -6.34
CA VAL A 123 -14.63 -22.57 -6.16
C VAL A 123 -14.75 -24.09 -6.26
N VAL A 124 -15.25 -24.72 -5.21
CA VAL A 124 -15.41 -26.18 -5.13
C VAL A 124 -16.90 -26.49 -4.95
N PRO A 125 -17.55 -27.15 -5.92
CA PRO A 125 -18.93 -27.60 -5.76
C PRO A 125 -18.98 -28.75 -4.74
N VAL A 126 -19.89 -28.65 -3.79
CA VAL A 126 -20.12 -29.64 -2.72
C VAL A 126 -21.61 -29.83 -2.49
N GLU A 127 -22.00 -30.98 -1.95
CA GLU A 127 -23.37 -31.22 -1.48
C GLU A 127 -23.68 -30.36 -0.24
N PRO A 128 -24.95 -30.16 0.13
CA PRO A 128 -25.29 -29.50 1.39
C PRO A 128 -24.83 -30.34 2.59
N GLY A 129 -24.13 -29.74 3.55
CA GLY A 129 -23.63 -30.46 4.71
C GLY A 129 -22.46 -29.79 5.41
N GLU A 130 -21.89 -30.48 6.38
CA GLU A 130 -20.64 -30.11 7.04
C GLU A 130 -19.45 -30.64 6.23
N HIS A 131 -18.51 -29.75 5.92
CA HIS A 131 -17.33 -30.05 5.12
C HIS A 131 -16.05 -29.63 5.82
N ARG A 132 -15.05 -30.49 5.75
CA ARG A 132 -13.69 -30.21 6.23
C ARG A 132 -12.84 -29.67 5.08
N VAL A 133 -12.52 -28.39 5.13
CA VAL A 133 -11.66 -27.69 4.17
C VAL A 133 -10.23 -27.68 4.66
N VAL A 134 -9.31 -28.14 3.82
CA VAL A 134 -7.87 -28.14 4.07
C VAL A 134 -7.18 -27.24 3.05
N LEU A 135 -6.39 -26.29 3.53
CA LEU A 135 -5.58 -25.38 2.75
C LEU A 135 -4.11 -25.71 2.95
N GLN A 136 -3.36 -25.91 1.87
CA GLN A 136 -1.92 -26.17 1.90
C GLN A 136 -1.18 -25.07 1.13
N PHE A 137 -0.15 -24.51 1.76
CA PHE A 137 0.67 -23.43 1.18
C PHE A 137 2.05 -23.44 1.84
N GLU A 138 3.12 -23.38 1.03
CA GLU A 138 4.51 -23.27 1.51
C GLU A 138 4.87 -24.29 2.63
N GLY A 139 4.44 -25.55 2.48
CA GLY A 139 4.69 -26.61 3.47
C GLY A 139 3.90 -26.47 4.78
N ARG A 140 3.00 -25.48 4.88
CA ARG A 140 2.05 -25.31 5.98
C ARG A 140 0.67 -25.80 5.57
N GLN A 141 -0.10 -26.28 6.56
CA GLN A 141 -1.47 -26.71 6.37
C GLN A 141 -2.39 -25.99 7.37
N ARG A 142 -3.57 -25.56 6.90
CA ARG A 142 -4.66 -25.06 7.75
C ARG A 142 -5.92 -25.83 7.46
N THR A 143 -6.61 -26.26 8.51
CA THR A 143 -7.91 -26.94 8.41
C THR A 143 -8.99 -26.04 8.96
N GLN A 144 -10.13 -25.97 8.28
CA GLN A 144 -11.33 -25.26 8.70
C GLN A 144 -12.56 -26.12 8.41
N THR A 145 -13.55 -26.09 9.29
CA THR A 145 -14.84 -26.74 9.05
C THR A 145 -15.85 -25.69 8.64
N VAL A 146 -16.67 -25.98 7.63
CA VAL A 146 -17.70 -25.08 7.13
C VAL A 146 -18.99 -25.85 6.89
N VAL A 147 -20.13 -25.21 7.16
CA VAL A 147 -21.46 -25.79 6.92
C VAL A 147 -22.07 -25.09 5.71
N VAL A 148 -22.42 -25.87 4.68
CA VAL A 148 -23.03 -25.39 3.45
C VAL A 148 -24.53 -25.64 3.50
N PRO A 149 -25.38 -24.59 3.47
CA PRO A 149 -26.83 -24.76 3.49
C PRO A 149 -27.35 -25.28 2.13
N PRO A 150 -28.54 -25.92 2.10
CA PRO A 150 -29.15 -26.38 0.86
C PRO A 150 -29.30 -25.25 -0.17
N ARG A 151 -28.78 -25.47 -1.39
CA ARG A 151 -28.75 -24.47 -2.48
C ARG A 151 -28.07 -23.14 -2.10
N GLY A 152 -27.15 -23.16 -1.15
CA GLY A 152 -26.41 -21.97 -0.74
C GLY A 152 -24.91 -22.06 -1.02
N VAL A 153 -24.19 -21.07 -0.52
CA VAL A 153 -22.74 -20.93 -0.65
C VAL A 153 -22.17 -20.63 0.72
N ALA A 154 -21.01 -21.22 1.03
CA ALA A 154 -20.24 -20.87 2.20
C ALA A 154 -18.85 -20.37 1.79
N PHE A 155 -18.28 -19.47 2.59
CA PHE A 155 -16.99 -18.85 2.32
C PHE A 155 -15.99 -19.22 3.40
N VAL A 156 -14.78 -19.58 2.97
CA VAL A 156 -13.64 -19.82 3.85
C VAL A 156 -12.57 -18.80 3.52
N PHE A 157 -12.22 -17.96 4.49
CA PHE A 157 -11.19 -16.93 4.33
C PHE A 157 -9.93 -17.35 5.08
N THR A 158 -8.78 -17.33 4.40
CA THR A 158 -7.48 -17.48 5.05
C THR A 158 -6.55 -16.38 4.59
N ARG A 159 -5.86 -15.74 5.54
CA ARG A 159 -4.74 -14.86 5.24
C ARG A 159 -3.45 -15.65 5.35
N VAL A 160 -2.68 -15.65 4.27
CA VAL A 160 -1.35 -16.24 4.20
C VAL A 160 -0.31 -15.11 4.25
N PHE A 161 0.77 -15.31 5.01
CA PHE A 161 1.85 -14.35 5.24
C PHE A 161 3.18 -14.93 4.79
#